data_AF-A0A938V357-F1
#
_entry.id   AF-A0A938V357-F1
#
_cell.length_a   1.000
_cell.length_b   1.000
_cell.length_c   1.000
_cell.angle_alpha   90.00
_cell.angle_beta   90.00
_cell.angle_gamma   90.00
#
_symmetry.space_group_name_H-M   'P 1'
#
loop_
_entity.id
_entity.type
_entity.pdbx_description
1 polymer ?
#
loop_
_entity_poly.entity_id
_entity_poly.type
_entity_poly.pdbx_seq_one_letter_code
_entity_poly.pdbx_strand_id
1 'polypeptide(L)'
;MKRVGILALGVACVLALSAGGTGASVVSADTGEGETTGADIPLDNAPPDVDPCTGVCVGVACGMIGACDCGGCGTGEECSDLNLCTAVAPECAEQCKAAGAECGCLDAESCTCDCGGCGADESCEANLCVGGPPPVEEHPDVPDVQELVEEVVPEVVPEVVPDEVAPPPTCEEICLGAAAECGIVDDCNCGDCGDGFECKDGACVELPPDCNAICGDNGCGPVGGCECGDCTWGDCVDSQCLCMPNCSGKQCGADGCGSQCGSCPGGTPVCAWDLKCYATCDITKVGFSDKVQKIVSLATGKDGTPGEALDIDGNPKTCSPFGKCKEGLDNQMATMFEALAQFTDINVQIASSVDSGSLLMLYELVAYNEQGMTFDTNVYFGDPAVPKASCNFQSSVCNYLVAPESFDKVACKPMVFFDNTKVKGGVLTAGGKKYKIDIVLPIVPSSPFTLELLNARMVATVGAGVGGQLTLTGVLGGAISKKALLAQVDTLPNAGLPVSKDTIKMFIDAMLSPDIDSDGDGKKDAASIGFKFSTIAGKITGIAK
;
A
#
# COMPACT_ATOMS: atom_id res chain seq x y z
N MET A 1 29.92 11.00 -5.66
CA MET A 1 29.98 11.16 -7.13
C MET A 1 30.71 9.98 -7.77
N LYS A 2 29.97 8.93 -8.13
CA LYS A 2 30.35 7.88 -9.09
C LYS A 2 29.06 7.10 -9.41
N ARG A 3 28.18 7.72 -10.20
CA ARG A 3 27.07 7.02 -10.87
C ARG A 3 27.56 6.75 -12.29
N VAL A 4 28.15 5.57 -12.50
CA VAL A 4 28.58 5.12 -13.84
C VAL A 4 27.81 3.84 -14.16
N GLY A 5 26.85 3.97 -15.07
CA GLY A 5 26.56 3.02 -16.14
C GLY A 5 26.07 1.63 -15.76
N ILE A 6 24.77 1.49 -15.44
CA ILE A 6 24.02 0.25 -15.71
C ILE A 6 22.65 0.52 -16.40
N LEU A 7 22.17 1.76 -16.48
CA LEU A 7 20.88 2.08 -17.14
C LEU A 7 20.96 2.26 -18.68
N ALA A 8 22.11 2.05 -19.31
CA ALA A 8 22.31 2.37 -20.74
C ALA A 8 21.75 1.33 -21.73
N LEU A 9 21.25 0.18 -21.27
CA LEU A 9 20.79 -0.90 -22.15
C LEU A 9 19.28 -0.92 -22.43
N GLY A 10 18.45 -0.23 -21.64
CA GLY A 10 16.99 -0.21 -21.85
C GLY A 10 16.49 0.89 -22.78
N VAL A 11 17.21 2.02 -22.90
CA VAL A 11 16.75 3.21 -23.63
C VAL A 11 17.21 3.24 -25.09
N ALA A 12 18.20 2.42 -25.46
CA ALA A 12 18.74 2.38 -26.83
C ALA A 12 17.79 1.74 -27.86
N CYS A 13 16.77 0.99 -27.44
CA CYS A 13 15.85 0.30 -28.36
C CYS A 13 14.74 1.22 -28.90
N VAL A 14 14.43 2.33 -28.23
CA VAL A 14 13.35 3.27 -28.63
C VAL A 14 13.85 4.40 -29.55
N LEU A 15 15.16 4.64 -29.63
CA LEU A 15 15.74 5.81 -30.31
C LEU A 15 16.17 5.61 -31.78
N ALA A 16 15.88 4.46 -32.40
CA ALA A 16 16.30 4.19 -33.78
C ALA A 16 15.23 4.52 -34.87
N LEU A 17 14.05 5.03 -34.52
CA LEU A 17 12.90 5.08 -35.45
C LEU A 17 12.34 6.48 -35.80
N SER A 18 13.01 7.59 -35.48
CA SER A 18 12.44 8.93 -35.79
C SER A 18 13.44 9.95 -36.33
N ALA A 19 14.15 9.62 -37.41
CA ALA A 19 14.83 10.62 -38.23
C ALA A 19 14.53 10.38 -39.72
N GLY A 20 13.35 10.83 -40.15
CA GLY A 20 12.93 10.76 -41.55
C GLY A 20 11.87 11.79 -41.89
N GLY A 21 12.30 12.98 -42.32
CA GLY A 21 11.61 13.69 -43.39
C GLY A 21 10.88 15.00 -43.08
N THR A 22 11.07 15.91 -44.04
CA THR A 22 10.34 17.16 -44.36
C THR A 22 10.70 18.39 -43.51
N GLY A 23 11.03 19.56 -44.05
CA GLY A 23 11.15 20.06 -45.41
C GLY A 23 11.26 21.59 -45.30
N ALA A 24 12.43 22.16 -45.62
CA ALA A 24 12.67 23.60 -45.48
C ALA A 24 12.52 24.31 -46.84
N SER A 25 11.60 25.28 -46.88
CA SER A 25 11.41 26.22 -47.97
C SER A 25 12.42 27.37 -47.82
N VAL A 26 13.26 27.60 -48.84
CA VAL A 26 14.29 28.66 -48.84
C VAL A 26 13.73 29.92 -49.48
N VAL A 27 13.80 31.04 -48.75
CA VAL A 27 13.63 32.41 -49.27
C VAL A 27 15.00 32.95 -49.64
N SER A 28 15.12 33.45 -50.87
CA SER A 28 16.29 34.13 -51.42
C SER A 28 16.71 35.34 -50.59
N ALA A 29 18.02 35.46 -50.36
CA ALA A 29 18.69 36.74 -50.22
C ALA A 29 19.96 36.74 -51.08
N ASP A 30 20.14 37.87 -51.75
CA ASP A 30 21.03 38.14 -52.86
C ASP A 30 22.49 38.40 -52.43
N THR A 31 23.34 38.16 -53.41
CA THR A 31 24.79 38.30 -53.63
C THR A 31 25.70 39.17 -52.74
N GLY A 32 26.93 38.67 -52.55
CA GLY A 32 28.13 39.41 -52.16
C GLY A 32 29.38 38.53 -52.27
N GLU A 33 30.20 38.82 -53.26
CA GLU A 33 31.27 38.01 -53.87
C GLU A 33 32.50 37.75 -52.98
N GLY A 34 33.21 36.65 -53.25
CA GLY A 34 34.54 36.36 -52.71
C GLY A 34 35.09 35.01 -53.18
N GLU A 35 35.75 35.01 -54.33
CA GLU A 35 36.47 33.86 -54.91
C GLU A 35 37.56 33.29 -53.98
N THR A 36 37.75 31.97 -53.98
CA THR A 36 39.07 31.31 -54.10
C THR A 36 38.94 29.78 -54.29
N THR A 37 39.25 29.35 -55.52
CA THR A 37 40.07 28.17 -55.89
C THR A 37 39.93 26.84 -55.13
N GLY A 38 39.16 25.91 -55.73
CA GLY A 38 39.69 24.72 -56.42
C GLY A 38 40.38 23.60 -55.61
N ALA A 39 39.72 22.43 -55.53
CA ALA A 39 40.33 21.11 -55.72
C ALA A 39 39.24 20.04 -55.95
N ASP A 40 39.25 19.44 -57.14
CA ASP A 40 38.42 18.30 -57.55
C ASP A 40 38.89 16.98 -56.94
N ILE A 41 37.97 16.18 -56.39
CA ILE A 41 38.08 14.72 -56.22
C ILE A 41 36.68 14.09 -56.48
N PRO A 42 36.55 13.02 -57.28
CA PRO A 42 35.28 12.58 -57.84
C PRO A 42 34.42 11.73 -56.88
N LEU A 43 33.11 11.92 -56.99
CA LEU A 43 32.04 11.09 -56.42
C LEU A 43 31.75 9.92 -57.37
N ASP A 44 31.91 8.69 -56.87
CA ASP A 44 31.20 7.51 -57.37
C ASP A 44 31.15 6.49 -56.23
N ASN A 45 29.93 6.19 -55.74
CA ASN A 45 29.49 4.92 -55.13
C ASN A 45 28.14 5.16 -54.40
N ALA A 46 27.04 4.88 -55.08
CA ALA A 46 25.74 4.65 -54.45
C ALA A 46 25.57 3.14 -54.17
N PRO A 47 25.16 2.71 -52.96
CA PRO A 47 24.70 1.34 -52.73
C PRO A 47 23.20 1.18 -53.05
N PRO A 48 22.74 -0.05 -53.38
CA PRO A 48 21.40 -0.32 -53.90
C PRO A 48 20.32 -0.37 -52.80
N ASP A 49 19.08 -0.11 -53.21
CA ASP A 49 17.84 -0.27 -52.44
C ASP A 49 17.76 -1.64 -51.75
N VAL A 50 17.52 -1.62 -50.44
CA VAL A 50 17.25 -2.81 -49.63
C VAL A 50 15.78 -2.75 -49.16
N ASP A 51 15.03 -3.76 -49.55
CA ASP A 51 13.64 -4.05 -49.13
C ASP A 51 13.57 -4.22 -47.58
N PRO A 52 12.72 -3.48 -46.85
CA PRO A 52 12.79 -3.40 -45.39
C PRO A 52 12.31 -4.66 -44.62
N CYS A 53 11.96 -5.76 -45.28
CA CYS A 53 11.33 -6.92 -44.65
C CYS A 53 12.21 -8.19 -44.52
N THR A 54 13.54 -8.07 -44.45
CA THR A 54 14.42 -9.22 -44.16
C THR A 54 14.99 -9.16 -42.74
N GLY A 55 14.13 -9.30 -41.75
CA GLY A 55 14.51 -9.54 -40.36
C GLY A 55 13.91 -10.87 -39.88
N VAL A 56 14.75 -11.80 -39.46
CA VAL A 56 14.32 -13.07 -38.85
C VAL A 56 13.79 -12.78 -37.45
N CYS A 57 12.52 -13.11 -37.17
CA CYS A 57 11.96 -13.09 -35.82
C CYS A 57 12.63 -14.20 -34.98
N VAL A 58 13.60 -13.84 -34.14
CA VAL A 58 14.19 -14.76 -33.17
C VAL A 58 13.75 -14.32 -31.77
N GLY A 59 12.82 -15.08 -31.19
CA GLY A 59 12.19 -14.80 -29.88
C GLY A 59 10.73 -14.42 -30.05
N VAL A 60 9.82 -15.27 -29.56
CA VAL A 60 8.38 -15.26 -29.84
C VAL A 60 7.68 -14.13 -29.07
N ALA A 61 7.65 -12.94 -29.64
CA ALA A 61 6.82 -11.84 -29.16
C ALA A 61 5.54 -11.76 -30.03
N CYS A 62 4.37 -11.86 -29.40
CA CYS A 62 3.08 -11.64 -30.07
C CYS A 62 2.70 -10.16 -29.89
N GLY A 63 2.59 -9.40 -30.99
CA GLY A 63 2.17 -7.99 -30.97
C GLY A 63 2.65 -7.14 -32.15
N MET A 64 1.90 -6.07 -32.47
CA MET A 64 2.26 -5.13 -33.55
C MET A 64 3.50 -4.29 -33.18
N ILE A 65 4.54 -4.38 -33.99
CA ILE A 65 5.65 -3.41 -34.00
C ILE A 65 5.56 -2.64 -35.32
N GLY A 66 4.76 -1.57 -35.34
CA GLY A 66 4.55 -0.76 -36.53
C GLY A 66 3.78 -1.49 -37.65
N ALA A 67 4.00 -1.10 -38.90
CA ALA A 67 3.26 -1.57 -40.09
C ALA A 67 3.59 -3.02 -40.53
N CYS A 68 4.12 -3.87 -39.64
CA CYS A 68 4.42 -5.27 -39.90
C CYS A 68 3.72 -6.16 -38.86
N ASP A 69 2.90 -7.10 -39.36
CA ASP A 69 2.15 -8.07 -38.56
C ASP A 69 3.01 -9.32 -38.33
N CYS A 70 3.46 -9.52 -37.08
CA CYS A 70 4.08 -10.76 -36.65
C CYS A 70 2.97 -11.66 -36.09
N GLY A 71 2.56 -12.66 -36.87
CA GLY A 71 1.38 -13.49 -36.64
C GLY A 71 1.25 -14.10 -35.23
N GLY A 72 0.01 -14.36 -34.84
CA GLY A 72 -0.38 -14.81 -33.49
C GLY A 72 0.28 -16.11 -33.01
N CYS A 73 0.14 -16.35 -31.71
CA CYS A 73 0.78 -17.45 -31.00
C CYS A 73 0.25 -18.82 -31.48
N GLY A 74 1.07 -19.87 -31.39
CA GLY A 74 0.71 -21.20 -31.88
C GLY A 74 -0.45 -21.84 -31.11
N THR A 75 -1.09 -22.86 -31.69
CA THR A 75 -2.15 -23.62 -31.00
C THR A 75 -1.64 -24.23 -29.68
N GLY A 76 -2.21 -23.80 -28.55
CA GLY A 76 -1.85 -24.25 -27.20
C GLY A 76 -1.04 -23.26 -26.36
N GLU A 77 -0.80 -22.05 -26.87
CA GLU A 77 -0.11 -20.97 -26.18
C GLU A 77 -0.99 -19.72 -26.13
N GLU A 78 -0.91 -18.96 -25.04
CA GLU A 78 -1.56 -17.66 -24.90
C GLU A 78 -0.53 -16.53 -24.79
N CYS A 79 -0.91 -15.35 -25.26
CA CYS A 79 -0.09 -14.16 -25.16
C CYS A 79 -0.27 -13.55 -23.77
N SER A 80 0.76 -13.66 -22.93
CA SER A 80 0.77 -13.01 -21.61
C SER A 80 0.73 -11.47 -21.72
N ASP A 81 0.38 -10.80 -20.62
CA ASP A 81 0.44 -9.33 -20.47
C ASP A 81 1.84 -8.72 -20.71
N LEU A 82 2.86 -9.57 -20.83
CA LEU A 82 4.24 -9.21 -21.16
C LEU A 82 4.60 -9.47 -22.64
N ASN A 83 3.60 -9.72 -23.50
CA ASN A 83 3.75 -10.04 -24.93
C ASN A 83 4.60 -11.29 -25.23
N LEU A 84 4.60 -12.28 -24.32
CA LEU A 84 5.29 -13.56 -24.50
C LEU A 84 4.27 -14.68 -24.65
N CYS A 85 4.52 -15.60 -25.57
CA CYS A 85 3.76 -16.85 -25.68
C CYS A 85 4.08 -17.75 -24.49
N THR A 86 3.09 -18.09 -23.69
CA THR A 86 3.23 -19.03 -22.57
C THR A 86 2.35 -20.25 -22.78
N ALA A 87 2.92 -21.43 -22.52
CA ALA A 87 2.19 -22.69 -22.61
C ALA A 87 1.13 -22.77 -21.49
N VAL A 88 -0.10 -23.14 -21.85
CA VAL A 88 -1.18 -23.36 -20.89
C VAL A 88 -0.84 -24.59 -20.04
N ALA A 89 -0.88 -24.47 -18.72
CA ALA A 89 -0.61 -25.58 -17.81
C ALA A 89 -1.63 -26.72 -18.02
N PRO A 90 -1.20 -28.00 -18.14
CA PRO A 90 -2.08 -29.12 -18.48
C PRO A 90 -3.19 -29.38 -17.46
N GLU A 91 -3.02 -28.89 -16.22
CA GLU A 91 -3.97 -29.06 -15.12
C GLU A 91 -5.23 -28.19 -15.28
N CYS A 92 -5.12 -26.98 -15.86
CA CYS A 92 -6.29 -26.12 -16.13
C CYS A 92 -7.17 -26.68 -17.27
N ALA A 93 -6.53 -27.28 -18.28
CA ALA A 93 -7.22 -27.85 -19.44
C ALA A 93 -8.09 -29.08 -19.09
N GLU A 94 -7.69 -29.90 -18.11
CA GLU A 94 -8.54 -31.00 -17.62
C GLU A 94 -9.71 -30.51 -16.76
N GLN A 95 -9.50 -29.47 -15.94
CA GLN A 95 -10.55 -28.91 -15.09
C GLN A 95 -11.66 -28.22 -15.91
N CYS A 96 -11.30 -27.40 -16.89
CA CYS A 96 -12.28 -26.75 -17.78
C CYS A 96 -13.02 -27.78 -18.67
N LYS A 97 -12.38 -28.91 -19.02
CA LYS A 97 -13.04 -29.99 -19.80
C LYS A 97 -14.07 -30.78 -18.99
N ALA A 98 -13.94 -30.82 -17.67
CA ALA A 98 -14.94 -31.39 -16.76
C ALA A 98 -16.14 -30.45 -16.53
N ALA A 99 -15.98 -29.14 -16.77
CA ALA A 99 -17.00 -28.11 -16.50
C ALA A 99 -18.04 -27.90 -17.62
N GLY A 100 -17.83 -28.47 -18.82
CA GLY A 100 -18.74 -28.28 -19.96
C GLY A 100 -18.26 -27.22 -20.95
N ALA A 101 -18.87 -27.20 -22.14
CA ALA A 101 -18.22 -26.76 -23.39
C ALA A 101 -17.94 -25.26 -23.58
N GLU A 102 -18.16 -24.39 -22.58
CA GLU A 102 -18.00 -22.93 -22.74
C GLU A 102 -17.32 -22.27 -21.52
N CYS A 103 -16.30 -22.90 -20.93
CA CYS A 103 -15.47 -22.28 -19.89
C CYS A 103 -14.01 -22.12 -20.37
N GLY A 104 -13.42 -20.96 -20.08
CA GLY A 104 -12.02 -20.63 -20.37
C GLY A 104 -11.20 -20.41 -19.09
N CYS A 105 -9.88 -20.60 -19.18
CA CYS A 105 -8.95 -20.29 -18.08
C CYS A 105 -8.67 -18.78 -18.10
N LEU A 106 -8.88 -18.08 -16.99
CA LEU A 106 -8.52 -16.66 -16.87
C LEU A 106 -7.05 -16.48 -16.46
N ASP A 107 -6.53 -17.45 -15.71
CA ASP A 107 -5.14 -17.57 -15.33
C ASP A 107 -4.76 -19.05 -15.12
N ALA A 108 -3.54 -19.31 -14.64
CA ALA A 108 -3.01 -20.66 -14.45
C ALA A 108 -3.76 -21.49 -13.39
N GLU A 109 -4.63 -20.88 -12.58
CA GLU A 109 -5.25 -21.52 -11.42
C GLU A 109 -6.79 -21.40 -11.36
N SER A 110 -7.44 -20.66 -12.27
CA SER A 110 -8.89 -20.44 -12.24
C SER A 110 -9.61 -20.55 -13.61
N CYS A 111 -10.69 -21.35 -13.65
CA CYS A 111 -11.66 -21.37 -14.76
C CYS A 111 -12.82 -20.41 -14.45
N THR A 112 -13.18 -19.55 -15.40
CA THR A 112 -14.40 -18.73 -15.34
C THR A 112 -15.30 -19.07 -16.53
N CYS A 113 -16.60 -19.16 -16.29
CA CYS A 113 -17.61 -19.36 -17.32
C CYS A 113 -18.39 -18.05 -17.42
N ASP A 114 -18.26 -17.34 -18.54
CA ASP A 114 -19.02 -16.12 -18.81
C ASP A 114 -20.32 -16.49 -19.52
N CYS A 115 -21.48 -16.07 -18.98
CA CYS A 115 -22.83 -16.31 -19.53
C CYS A 115 -23.10 -15.45 -20.78
N GLY A 116 -22.15 -15.37 -21.71
CA GLY A 116 -22.21 -14.57 -22.93
C GLY A 116 -23.10 -15.16 -24.01
N GLY A 117 -24.34 -15.56 -23.70
CA GLY A 117 -25.28 -16.03 -24.73
C GLY A 117 -26.46 -16.90 -24.32
N CYS A 118 -27.15 -16.67 -23.19
CA CYS A 118 -28.44 -17.36 -22.97
C CYS A 118 -29.46 -16.93 -24.04
N GLY A 119 -30.27 -17.89 -24.51
CA GLY A 119 -31.33 -17.64 -25.49
C GLY A 119 -32.38 -16.66 -24.96
N ALA A 120 -33.21 -16.08 -25.84
CA ALA A 120 -34.17 -15.02 -25.49
C ALA A 120 -35.19 -15.40 -24.40
N ASP A 121 -35.30 -16.69 -24.05
CA ASP A 121 -36.31 -17.25 -23.15
C ASP A 121 -35.67 -17.89 -21.89
N GLU A 122 -34.37 -17.68 -21.65
CA GLU A 122 -33.60 -18.26 -20.55
C GLU A 122 -32.96 -17.19 -19.66
N SER A 123 -32.87 -17.44 -18.36
CA SER A 123 -32.18 -16.58 -17.39
C SER A 123 -30.91 -17.28 -16.86
N CYS A 124 -29.81 -16.53 -16.70
CA CYS A 124 -28.57 -17.06 -16.12
C CYS A 124 -28.68 -17.04 -14.58
N GLU A 125 -28.76 -18.22 -13.97
CA GLU A 125 -28.66 -18.41 -12.53
C GLU A 125 -27.50 -19.36 -12.21
N ALA A 126 -26.60 -18.95 -11.31
CA ALA A 126 -25.43 -19.73 -10.90
C ALA A 126 -24.56 -20.24 -12.07
N ASN A 127 -24.37 -19.41 -13.10
CA ASN A 127 -23.62 -19.72 -14.33
C ASN A 127 -24.25 -20.85 -15.19
N LEU A 128 -25.56 -21.06 -15.09
CA LEU A 128 -26.32 -21.96 -15.95
C LEU A 128 -27.54 -21.22 -16.54
N CYS A 129 -27.81 -21.40 -17.84
CA CYS A 129 -29.05 -20.91 -18.44
C CYS A 129 -30.20 -21.84 -18.02
N VAL A 130 -31.21 -21.28 -17.33
CA VAL A 130 -32.41 -22.00 -16.90
C VAL A 130 -33.63 -21.42 -17.62
N GLY A 131 -34.44 -22.31 -18.22
CA GLY A 131 -35.66 -21.93 -18.95
C GLY A 131 -36.79 -21.49 -18.00
N GLY A 132 -37.36 -20.32 -18.24
CA GLY A 132 -38.49 -19.82 -17.46
C GLY A 132 -39.81 -20.55 -17.78
N PRO A 133 -40.76 -20.62 -16.83
CA PRO A 133 -42.08 -21.22 -17.08
C PRO A 133 -42.91 -20.35 -18.07
N PRO A 134 -43.75 -20.97 -18.92
CA PRO A 134 -44.53 -20.25 -19.92
C PRO A 134 -45.53 -19.27 -19.28
N PRO A 135 -45.85 -18.14 -19.94
CA PRO A 135 -46.71 -17.11 -19.39
C PRO A 135 -48.15 -17.62 -19.23
N VAL A 136 -48.71 -17.38 -18.04
CA VAL A 136 -50.12 -17.66 -17.73
C VAL A 136 -50.98 -16.55 -18.33
N GLU A 137 -51.87 -16.89 -19.27
CA GLU A 137 -52.88 -15.98 -19.81
C GLU A 137 -53.92 -15.63 -18.74
N GLU A 138 -54.16 -14.33 -18.56
CA GLU A 138 -55.23 -13.79 -17.72
C GLU A 138 -56.60 -14.04 -18.34
N HIS A 139 -57.52 -14.63 -17.57
CA HIS A 139 -58.95 -14.65 -17.86
C HIS A 139 -59.70 -13.91 -16.74
N PRO A 140 -60.54 -12.90 -17.04
CA PRO A 140 -61.39 -12.25 -16.06
C PRO A 140 -62.73 -12.99 -15.97
N ASP A 141 -63.19 -13.25 -14.74
CA ASP A 141 -64.61 -13.23 -14.31
C ASP A 141 -64.84 -14.19 -13.13
N VAL A 142 -64.89 -13.66 -11.90
CA VAL A 142 -65.71 -14.23 -10.82
C VAL A 142 -66.23 -13.09 -9.94
N PRO A 143 -67.55 -12.99 -9.68
CA PRO A 143 -68.12 -12.09 -8.69
C PRO A 143 -68.23 -12.74 -7.30
N ASP A 144 -68.18 -11.86 -6.29
CA ASP A 144 -68.56 -12.04 -4.88
C ASP A 144 -69.74 -13.00 -4.64
N VAL A 145 -69.62 -13.89 -3.63
CA VAL A 145 -70.67 -14.09 -2.60
C VAL A 145 -70.05 -14.61 -1.29
N GLN A 146 -70.46 -13.97 -0.19
CA GLN A 146 -70.30 -14.37 1.21
C GLN A 146 -71.05 -15.67 1.57
N GLU A 147 -70.80 -16.13 2.80
CA GLU A 147 -71.83 -16.59 3.77
C GLU A 147 -71.88 -18.10 4.12
N LEU A 148 -71.58 -18.36 5.41
CA LEU A 148 -72.05 -19.38 6.37
C LEU A 148 -72.00 -20.89 6.02
N VAL A 149 -71.55 -21.71 6.98
CA VAL A 149 -72.41 -22.59 7.83
C VAL A 149 -71.52 -23.60 8.61
N GLU A 150 -71.94 -23.84 9.85
CA GLU A 150 -71.43 -24.74 10.90
C GLU A 150 -71.44 -26.26 10.58
N GLU A 151 -70.68 -26.98 11.40
CA GLU A 151 -70.85 -28.36 11.93
C GLU A 151 -71.41 -29.47 11.03
N VAL A 152 -70.64 -30.56 10.86
CA VAL A 152 -71.09 -31.95 11.11
C VAL A 152 -69.90 -32.84 11.53
N VAL A 153 -69.99 -33.44 12.71
CA VAL A 153 -69.18 -34.55 13.24
C VAL A 153 -69.58 -35.88 12.57
N PRO A 154 -68.63 -36.80 12.33
CA PRO A 154 -68.97 -38.21 12.49
C PRO A 154 -68.01 -38.96 13.42
N GLU A 155 -68.61 -39.66 14.39
CA GLU A 155 -68.00 -40.73 15.18
C GLU A 155 -67.38 -41.80 14.27
N VAL A 156 -66.12 -42.18 14.53
CA VAL A 156 -65.55 -43.43 14.03
C VAL A 156 -64.86 -44.18 15.18
N VAL A 157 -65.25 -45.45 15.25
CA VAL A 157 -64.94 -46.61 16.10
C VAL A 157 -63.42 -46.79 16.38
N PRO A 158 -63.03 -47.30 17.57
CA PRO A 158 -61.63 -47.34 18.01
C PRO A 158 -60.83 -48.45 17.30
N GLU A 159 -59.73 -48.08 16.66
CA GLU A 159 -58.67 -49.00 16.25
C GLU A 159 -57.60 -49.11 17.35
N VAL A 160 -57.08 -50.33 17.46
CA VAL A 160 -56.16 -50.81 18.48
C VAL A 160 -54.84 -50.02 18.43
N VAL A 161 -54.55 -49.31 19.53
CA VAL A 161 -53.29 -48.58 19.73
C VAL A 161 -52.17 -49.60 19.96
N PRO A 162 -51.13 -49.65 19.11
CA PRO A 162 -49.89 -50.35 19.44
C PRO A 162 -49.14 -49.52 20.50
N ASP A 163 -48.58 -50.22 21.48
CA ASP A 163 -47.85 -49.72 22.66
C ASP A 163 -47.33 -48.28 22.52
N GLU A 164 -47.86 -47.39 23.37
CA GLU A 164 -47.40 -46.02 23.51
C GLU A 164 -45.88 -46.01 23.71
N VAL A 165 -45.16 -45.56 22.68
CA VAL A 165 -43.77 -45.17 22.81
C VAL A 165 -43.75 -44.06 23.85
N ALA A 166 -43.08 -44.30 24.97
CA ALA A 166 -42.95 -43.31 26.03
C ALA A 166 -42.49 -41.98 25.40
N PRO A 167 -43.11 -40.84 25.79
CA PRO A 167 -42.74 -39.56 25.24
C PRO A 167 -41.23 -39.31 25.43
N PRO A 168 -40.57 -38.65 24.48
CA PRO A 168 -39.16 -38.32 24.63
C PRO A 168 -38.95 -37.49 25.91
N PRO A 169 -37.82 -37.69 26.62
CA PRO A 169 -37.55 -36.96 27.85
C PRO A 169 -37.52 -35.47 27.57
N THR A 170 -38.02 -34.70 28.52
CA THR A 170 -37.99 -33.23 28.47
C THR A 170 -36.57 -32.72 28.68
N CYS A 171 -36.27 -31.49 28.23
CA CYS A 171 -34.96 -30.89 28.47
C CYS A 171 -34.59 -30.80 29.96
N GLU A 172 -35.59 -30.64 30.84
CA GLU A 172 -35.36 -30.64 32.29
C GLU A 172 -34.87 -32.02 32.78
N GLU A 173 -35.45 -33.11 32.28
CA GLU A 173 -35.02 -34.48 32.59
C GLU A 173 -33.64 -34.79 32.01
N ILE A 174 -33.31 -34.26 30.83
CA ILE A 174 -31.99 -34.41 30.19
C ILE A 174 -30.91 -33.68 30.99
N CYS A 175 -31.15 -32.41 31.36
CA CYS A 175 -30.20 -31.62 32.16
C CYS A 175 -29.99 -32.18 33.56
N LEU A 176 -31.07 -32.64 34.23
CA LEU A 176 -31.00 -33.32 35.53
C LEU A 176 -30.23 -34.65 35.44
N GLY A 177 -30.47 -35.43 34.37
CA GLY A 177 -29.78 -36.70 34.14
C GLY A 177 -28.27 -36.55 33.91
N ALA A 178 -27.85 -35.44 33.29
CA ALA A 178 -26.45 -35.09 33.06
C ALA A 178 -25.79 -34.33 34.22
N ALA A 179 -26.56 -33.94 35.25
CA ALA A 179 -26.13 -33.04 36.33
C ALA A 179 -25.53 -31.71 35.81
N ALA A 180 -26.10 -31.17 34.72
CA ALA A 180 -25.64 -29.93 34.11
C ALA A 180 -26.45 -28.72 34.63
N GLU A 181 -25.74 -27.75 35.23
CA GLU A 181 -26.26 -26.48 35.74
C GLU A 181 -26.20 -25.35 34.70
N CYS A 182 -25.31 -25.43 33.71
CA CYS A 182 -25.28 -24.53 32.56
C CYS A 182 -24.77 -25.25 31.29
N GLY A 183 -24.90 -24.60 30.12
CA GLY A 183 -24.39 -25.11 28.83
C GLY A 183 -25.39 -25.94 28.02
N ILE A 184 -24.92 -26.52 26.90
CA ILE A 184 -25.75 -27.35 26.01
C ILE A 184 -25.42 -28.83 26.25
N VAL A 185 -26.44 -29.61 26.61
CA VAL A 185 -26.39 -31.07 26.69
C VAL A 185 -27.35 -31.63 25.64
N ASP A 186 -26.81 -32.40 24.69
CA ASP A 186 -27.49 -32.77 23.44
C ASP A 186 -28.03 -31.52 22.70
N ASP A 187 -29.35 -31.38 22.60
CA ASP A 187 -30.03 -30.23 21.97
C ASP A 187 -30.68 -29.28 23.01
N CYS A 188 -30.43 -29.49 24.31
CA CYS A 188 -31.06 -28.77 25.41
C CYS A 188 -30.10 -27.78 26.07
N ASN A 189 -30.54 -26.53 26.23
CA ASN A 189 -29.80 -25.50 26.98
C ASN A 189 -30.18 -25.57 28.47
N CYS A 190 -29.22 -25.97 29.31
CA CYS A 190 -29.40 -26.23 30.74
C CYS A 190 -29.24 -25.00 31.64
N GLY A 191 -28.97 -23.81 31.07
CA GLY A 191 -28.87 -22.56 31.82
C GLY A 191 -27.61 -21.76 31.49
N ASP A 192 -27.52 -20.55 32.06
CA ASP A 192 -26.37 -19.66 32.00
C ASP A 192 -25.84 -19.41 33.42
N CYS A 193 -24.52 -19.32 33.57
CA CYS A 193 -23.84 -19.34 34.86
C CYS A 193 -23.81 -17.96 35.57
N GLY A 194 -24.32 -16.90 34.93
CA GLY A 194 -24.35 -15.54 35.47
C GLY A 194 -22.99 -14.82 35.46
N ASP A 195 -22.98 -13.53 35.86
CA ASP A 195 -21.76 -12.71 35.83
C ASP A 195 -20.67 -13.28 36.76
N GLY A 196 -19.47 -13.51 36.21
CA GLY A 196 -18.29 -13.98 36.96
C GLY A 196 -18.02 -15.48 36.90
N PHE A 197 -18.82 -16.26 36.17
CA PHE A 197 -18.68 -17.71 36.03
C PHE A 197 -18.70 -18.13 34.56
N GLU A 198 -17.93 -19.16 34.18
CA GLU A 198 -18.01 -19.81 32.87
C GLU A 198 -18.60 -21.21 32.97
N CYS A 199 -19.30 -21.65 31.92
CA CYS A 199 -19.82 -23.01 31.84
C CYS A 199 -18.70 -23.96 31.43
N LYS A 200 -18.29 -24.86 32.32
CA LYS A 200 -17.29 -25.88 32.04
C LYS A 200 -17.77 -27.25 32.49
N ASP A 201 -17.84 -28.17 31.54
CA ASP A 201 -18.31 -29.54 31.75
C ASP A 201 -19.68 -29.61 32.44
N GLY A 202 -20.58 -28.70 32.08
CA GLY A 202 -21.94 -28.62 32.64
C GLY A 202 -22.02 -27.92 34.00
N ALA A 203 -20.92 -27.44 34.58
CA ALA A 203 -20.92 -26.73 35.86
C ALA A 203 -20.54 -25.25 35.70
N CYS A 204 -21.12 -24.40 36.54
CA CYS A 204 -20.70 -23.01 36.71
C CYS A 204 -19.37 -22.98 37.47
N VAL A 205 -18.25 -22.69 36.78
CA VAL A 205 -16.95 -22.51 37.46
C VAL A 205 -16.61 -21.02 37.49
N GLU A 206 -16.07 -20.53 38.62
CA GLU A 206 -15.61 -19.14 38.71
C GLU A 206 -14.62 -18.86 37.57
N LEU A 207 -14.85 -17.77 36.85
CA LEU A 207 -13.89 -17.29 35.87
C LEU A 207 -12.54 -17.08 36.59
N PRO A 208 -11.43 -17.59 36.04
CA PRO A 208 -10.11 -17.18 36.50
C PRO A 208 -10.06 -15.65 36.53
N PRO A 209 -9.50 -15.02 37.58
CA PRO A 209 -9.44 -13.57 37.68
C PRO A 209 -8.80 -13.01 36.41
N ASP A 210 -9.54 -12.13 35.74
CA ASP A 210 -9.12 -11.54 34.49
C ASP A 210 -7.91 -10.61 34.74
N CYS A 211 -6.69 -11.07 34.46
CA CYS A 211 -5.46 -10.25 34.53
C CYS A 211 -5.38 -9.22 33.38
N ASN A 212 -6.50 -8.82 32.76
CA ASN A 212 -6.54 -7.67 31.86
C ASN A 212 -6.44 -6.31 32.57
N ALA A 213 -6.57 -6.26 33.91
CA ALA A 213 -6.26 -5.07 34.69
C ALA A 213 -4.75 -5.00 35.01
N ILE A 214 -4.10 -3.95 34.50
CA ILE A 214 -2.65 -3.77 34.63
C ILE A 214 -2.21 -3.59 36.10
N CYS A 215 -3.00 -2.93 36.97
CA CYS A 215 -2.83 -2.93 38.45
C CYS A 215 -4.12 -2.42 39.18
N GLY A 216 -4.39 -2.83 40.44
CA GLY A 216 -5.45 -2.31 41.32
C GLY A 216 -6.19 -3.41 42.11
N ASP A 217 -7.12 -3.12 43.03
CA ASP A 217 -7.61 -4.11 44.03
C ASP A 217 -8.25 -5.44 43.48
N ASN A 218 -8.40 -5.58 42.16
CA ASN A 218 -8.67 -6.82 41.40
C ASN A 218 -7.53 -7.12 40.38
N GLY A 219 -6.30 -7.00 40.88
CA GLY A 219 -5.04 -6.74 40.18
C GLY A 219 -3.97 -6.28 41.19
N CYS A 220 -3.99 -6.81 42.42
CA CYS A 220 -3.08 -6.41 43.49
C CYS A 220 -2.73 -7.58 44.44
N GLY A 221 -1.42 -7.71 44.68
CA GLY A 221 -0.88 -7.95 46.02
C GLY A 221 -0.41 -9.38 46.36
N PRO A 222 0.67 -9.54 47.14
CA PRO A 222 1.35 -10.81 47.32
C PRO A 222 0.59 -11.70 48.32
N VAL A 223 -0.28 -12.55 47.81
CA VAL A 223 -0.71 -13.75 48.53
C VAL A 223 -0.79 -14.90 47.52
N GLY A 224 0.26 -15.73 47.51
CA GLY A 224 0.21 -17.04 46.88
C GLY A 224 0.41 -17.07 45.35
N GLY A 225 1.58 -16.65 44.86
CA GLY A 225 2.18 -17.26 43.68
C GLY A 225 1.63 -16.93 42.30
N CYS A 226 0.94 -15.81 42.10
CA CYS A 226 0.62 -15.30 40.76
C CYS A 226 1.40 -14.00 40.47
N GLU A 227 2.35 -14.08 39.53
CA GLU A 227 3.06 -12.93 38.97
C GLU A 227 2.19 -12.25 37.88
N CYS A 228 1.15 -11.50 38.28
CA CYS A 228 0.56 -10.46 37.43
C CYS A 228 1.13 -9.11 37.92
N GLY A 229 2.02 -8.48 37.15
CA GLY A 229 2.60 -7.18 37.56
C GLY A 229 3.96 -6.74 37.00
N ASP A 230 4.52 -7.37 35.96
CA ASP A 230 5.68 -6.78 35.28
C ASP A 230 5.21 -5.65 34.35
N CYS A 231 5.14 -4.44 34.88
CA CYS A 231 5.12 -3.23 34.03
C CYS A 231 6.37 -3.30 33.17
N THR A 232 6.21 -3.50 31.86
CA THR A 232 7.33 -3.81 30.97
C THR A 232 8.42 -2.72 31.04
N TRP A 233 8.03 -1.47 31.30
CA TRP A 233 8.86 -0.26 31.20
C TRP A 233 8.73 0.70 32.42
N GLY A 234 8.35 0.25 33.61
CA GLY A 234 8.22 1.13 34.79
C GLY A 234 7.94 0.42 36.11
N ASP A 235 7.83 1.20 37.19
CA ASP A 235 7.40 0.69 38.50
C ASP A 235 5.90 0.90 38.68
N CYS A 236 5.25 -0.07 39.32
CA CYS A 236 3.88 0.09 39.79
C CYS A 236 3.88 0.99 41.03
N VAL A 237 3.34 2.20 40.88
CA VAL A 237 3.16 3.15 42.00
C VAL A 237 1.68 3.50 42.08
N ASP A 238 1.07 3.34 43.25
CA ASP A 238 -0.36 3.64 43.49
C ASP A 238 -1.32 3.00 42.47
N SER A 239 -1.04 1.76 42.07
CA SER A 239 -1.81 1.01 41.06
C SER A 239 -1.80 1.60 39.65
N GLN A 240 -0.78 2.39 39.30
CA GLN A 240 -0.54 2.88 37.94
C GLN A 240 0.89 2.50 37.50
N CYS A 241 1.04 1.96 36.29
CA CYS A 241 2.37 1.87 35.68
C CYS A 241 2.83 3.29 35.32
N LEU A 242 3.64 3.90 36.18
CA LEU A 242 4.31 5.16 35.86
C LEU A 242 5.56 4.84 35.04
N CYS A 243 5.67 5.43 33.84
CA CYS A 243 6.90 5.32 33.06
C CYS A 243 8.04 5.95 33.84
N MET A 244 9.09 5.17 34.13
CA MET A 244 10.24 5.66 34.88
C MET A 244 11.33 6.12 33.92
N PRO A 245 11.72 7.43 33.94
CA PRO A 245 12.79 7.96 33.12
C PRO A 245 14.07 7.13 33.25
N ASN A 246 14.50 6.48 32.17
CA ASN A 246 15.77 5.75 32.17
C ASN A 246 16.89 6.67 31.69
N CYS A 247 17.50 7.41 32.63
CA CYS A 247 18.65 8.28 32.37
C CYS A 247 19.99 7.67 32.77
N SER A 248 20.01 6.42 33.22
CA SER A 248 21.25 5.77 33.64
C SER A 248 22.21 5.64 32.44
N GLY A 249 23.39 6.23 32.56
CA GLY A 249 24.41 6.24 31.50
C GLY A 249 24.19 7.27 30.38
N LYS A 250 23.12 8.08 30.44
CA LYS A 250 22.80 9.13 29.45
C LYS A 250 23.28 10.50 29.94
N GLN A 251 23.97 11.25 29.09
CA GLN A 251 24.32 12.66 29.31
C GLN A 251 23.27 13.61 28.71
N CYS A 252 22.56 13.15 27.68
CA CYS A 252 21.59 13.89 26.90
C CYS A 252 20.60 12.90 26.22
N GLY A 253 19.49 13.38 25.66
CA GLY A 253 18.59 12.58 24.80
C GLY A 253 17.33 12.07 25.52
N ALA A 254 16.47 11.31 24.83
CA ALA A 254 15.17 10.89 25.38
C ALA A 254 15.31 9.93 26.57
N ASP A 255 14.42 10.07 27.56
CA ASP A 255 14.40 9.23 28.75
C ASP A 255 13.60 7.93 28.60
N GLY A 256 12.88 7.78 27.48
CA GLY A 256 11.97 6.64 27.22
C GLY A 256 10.54 6.87 27.71
N CYS A 257 10.28 8.01 28.36
CA CYS A 257 8.99 8.38 28.96
C CYS A 257 8.47 9.73 28.45
N GLY A 258 8.95 10.17 27.27
CA GLY A 258 8.57 11.43 26.66
C GLY A 258 9.27 12.67 27.24
N SER A 259 10.21 12.53 28.18
CA SER A 259 11.09 13.63 28.62
C SER A 259 12.53 13.43 28.13
N GLN A 260 13.48 14.26 28.60
CA GLN A 260 14.89 14.20 28.21
C GLN A 260 15.83 14.03 29.42
N CYS A 261 16.87 13.24 29.25
CA CYS A 261 17.94 12.99 30.19
C CYS A 261 19.08 13.99 30.02
N GLY A 262 19.07 15.09 30.78
CA GLY A 262 20.18 16.05 30.76
C GLY A 262 20.27 16.92 29.50
N SER A 263 21.22 17.86 29.51
CA SER A 263 21.47 18.81 28.42
C SER A 263 22.97 18.92 28.17
N CYS A 264 23.33 19.03 26.89
CA CYS A 264 24.74 19.12 26.52
C CYS A 264 25.36 20.49 26.83
N PRO A 265 26.56 20.54 27.47
CA PRO A 265 27.23 21.79 27.79
C PRO A 265 27.75 22.48 26.51
N GLY A 266 27.95 23.80 26.56
CA GLY A 266 28.25 24.62 25.36
C GLY A 266 29.52 24.26 24.58
N GLY A 267 30.47 23.54 25.17
CA GLY A 267 31.65 23.02 24.46
C GLY A 267 31.40 21.71 23.69
N THR A 268 30.29 21.04 23.97
CA THR A 268 29.88 19.79 23.32
C THR A 268 28.38 19.80 23.06
N PRO A 269 27.84 20.78 22.29
CA PRO A 269 26.39 21.04 22.25
C PRO A 269 25.58 19.95 21.56
N VAL A 270 26.24 19.02 20.86
CA VAL A 270 25.57 17.98 20.08
C VAL A 270 25.29 16.78 20.96
N CYS A 271 24.00 16.50 21.21
CA CYS A 271 23.58 15.23 21.76
C CYS A 271 23.51 14.19 20.65
N ALA A 272 24.41 13.21 20.67
CA ALA A 272 24.33 12.09 19.75
C ALA A 272 23.39 11.00 20.30
N TRP A 273 23.00 10.08 19.43
CA TRP A 273 22.15 8.92 19.69
C TRP A 273 22.72 7.93 20.72
N ASP A 274 24.05 7.91 20.96
CA ASP A 274 24.66 7.14 22.05
C ASP A 274 24.46 7.84 23.41
N LEU A 275 23.67 8.90 23.41
CA LEU A 275 23.20 9.66 24.56
C LEU A 275 24.36 10.37 25.24
N LYS A 276 25.42 10.69 24.48
CA LYS A 276 26.59 11.47 24.90
C LYS A 276 26.71 12.78 24.14
N CYS A 277 27.42 13.71 24.75
CA CYS A 277 27.65 15.04 24.21
C CYS A 277 28.96 15.13 23.42
N TYR A 278 28.91 15.70 22.22
CA TYR A 278 30.05 15.88 21.32
C TYR A 278 30.26 17.33 20.91
N ALA A 279 31.52 17.72 20.69
CA ALA A 279 31.90 19.04 20.18
C ALA A 279 31.41 19.28 18.75
N THR A 280 31.41 18.22 17.95
CA THR A 280 30.97 18.23 16.56
C THR A 280 30.16 16.97 16.28
N CYS A 281 29.17 17.07 15.41
CA CYS A 281 28.46 15.89 14.94
C CYS A 281 29.39 15.00 14.12
N ASP A 282 29.50 13.74 14.54
CA ASP A 282 30.15 12.67 13.80
C ASP A 282 29.07 11.67 13.42
N ILE A 283 28.45 11.87 12.25
CA ILE A 283 27.35 11.03 11.80
C ILE A 283 27.76 9.56 11.72
N THR A 284 29.04 9.24 11.51
CA THR A 284 29.51 7.85 11.41
C THR A 284 29.36 7.07 12.72
N LYS A 285 29.20 7.79 13.83
CA LYS A 285 28.89 7.18 15.11
C LYS A 285 27.42 6.87 15.21
N VAL A 286 26.51 7.63 14.58
CA VAL A 286 25.23 7.14 14.00
C VAL A 286 24.77 5.73 14.39
N GLY A 287 24.02 5.51 15.45
CA GLY A 287 23.47 4.21 15.80
C GLY A 287 21.96 4.20 15.68
N PHE A 288 21.45 3.01 15.43
CA PHE A 288 20.10 2.81 14.93
C PHE A 288 19.37 1.77 15.80
N SER A 289 18.06 1.93 15.92
CA SER A 289 17.19 0.95 16.55
C SER A 289 17.17 -0.37 15.76
N ASP A 290 16.73 -1.44 16.41
CA ASP A 290 16.50 -2.74 15.78
C ASP A 290 15.16 -2.81 15.01
N LYS A 291 14.30 -1.80 15.16
CA LYS A 291 12.98 -1.71 14.51
C LYS A 291 13.05 -0.81 13.29
N VAL A 292 13.65 -1.32 12.22
CA VAL A 292 13.72 -0.64 10.93
C VAL A 292 12.80 -1.32 9.91
N GLN A 293 12.11 -0.51 9.13
CA GLN A 293 11.21 -0.91 8.05
C GLN A 293 11.71 -0.35 6.73
N LYS A 294 11.89 -1.20 5.72
CA LYS A 294 12.25 -0.80 4.36
C LYS A 294 11.00 -0.82 3.49
N ILE A 295 10.77 0.26 2.73
CA ILE A 295 9.67 0.33 1.77
C ILE A 295 9.88 -0.63 0.60
N VAL A 296 8.90 -1.51 0.36
CA VAL A 296 8.90 -2.48 -0.76
C VAL A 296 7.87 -2.15 -1.84
N SER A 297 6.86 -1.34 -1.53
CA SER A 297 6.01 -0.74 -2.54
C SER A 297 5.77 0.73 -2.24
N LEU A 298 5.71 1.55 -3.28
CA LEU A 298 5.31 2.95 -3.21
C LEU A 298 4.50 3.27 -4.46
N ALA A 299 3.33 3.87 -4.30
CA ALA A 299 2.47 4.29 -5.39
C ALA A 299 1.67 5.52 -4.98
N THR A 300 1.29 6.37 -5.93
CA THR A 300 0.34 7.45 -5.70
C THR A 300 -1.05 6.87 -5.46
N GLY A 301 -1.79 7.47 -4.54
CA GLY A 301 -3.20 7.14 -4.31
C GLY A 301 -4.06 7.56 -5.49
N LYS A 302 -5.13 6.81 -5.76
CA LYS A 302 -6.00 7.03 -6.92
C LYS A 302 -6.97 8.20 -6.76
N ASP A 303 -7.41 8.47 -5.55
CA ASP A 303 -8.42 9.49 -5.24
C ASP A 303 -8.42 9.82 -3.74
N GLY A 304 -9.43 10.55 -3.25
CA GLY A 304 -9.59 10.96 -1.84
C GLY A 304 -10.36 9.94 -1.00
N THR A 305 -10.05 8.64 -1.10
CA THR A 305 -10.75 7.57 -0.35
C THR A 305 -9.86 6.87 0.69
N PRO A 306 -10.44 6.17 1.68
CA PRO A 306 -9.69 5.46 2.71
C PRO A 306 -8.67 4.48 2.10
N GLY A 307 -7.42 4.55 2.57
CA GLY A 307 -6.32 3.74 2.05
C GLY A 307 -5.62 4.30 0.80
N GLU A 308 -6.18 5.34 0.18
CA GLU A 308 -5.56 6.07 -0.94
C GLU A 308 -5.07 7.46 -0.52
N ALA A 309 -5.74 8.08 0.46
CA ALA A 309 -5.54 9.47 0.85
C ALA A 309 -5.52 9.67 2.38
N LEU A 310 -5.13 10.87 2.80
CA LEU A 310 -5.19 11.33 4.20
C LEU A 310 -5.84 12.71 4.27
N ASP A 311 -6.42 13.05 5.42
CA ASP A 311 -6.81 14.42 5.77
C ASP A 311 -5.53 15.24 6.04
N ILE A 312 -5.20 16.16 5.13
CA ILE A 312 -3.98 16.98 5.14
C ILE A 312 -4.27 18.40 5.65
N ASP A 313 -5.45 18.95 5.36
CA ASP A 313 -5.84 20.28 5.88
C ASP A 313 -6.31 20.25 7.35
N GLY A 314 -6.61 19.06 7.89
CA GLY A 314 -7.12 18.85 9.23
C GLY A 314 -8.59 19.21 9.39
N ASN A 315 -9.35 19.26 8.29
CA ASN A 315 -10.75 19.62 8.26
C ASN A 315 -11.59 18.49 7.65
N PRO A 316 -12.23 17.64 8.48
CA PRO A 316 -12.99 16.49 8.00
C PRO A 316 -14.25 16.84 7.18
N LYS A 317 -14.60 18.14 7.07
CA LYS A 317 -15.73 18.63 6.27
C LYS A 317 -15.34 18.96 4.82
N THR A 318 -14.05 19.17 4.56
CA THR A 318 -13.52 19.39 3.21
C THR A 318 -12.86 18.12 2.75
N CYS A 319 -13.01 17.78 1.48
CA CYS A 319 -12.28 16.65 0.89
C CYS A 319 -11.87 17.01 -0.52
N SER A 320 -10.86 16.32 -1.01
CA SER A 320 -10.24 16.61 -2.29
C SER A 320 -9.71 15.33 -2.95
N PRO A 321 -9.89 15.11 -4.26
CA PRO A 321 -10.54 16.00 -5.22
C PRO A 321 -12.08 15.95 -5.14
N PHE A 322 -12.73 17.09 -5.38
CA PHE A 322 -14.19 17.22 -5.28
C PHE A 322 -14.94 16.17 -6.14
N GLY A 323 -15.89 15.47 -5.53
CA GLY A 323 -16.69 14.42 -6.19
C GLY A 323 -16.03 13.04 -6.28
N LYS A 324 -14.72 12.93 -5.99
CA LYS A 324 -14.00 11.65 -5.87
C LYS A 324 -13.27 11.55 -4.52
N CYS A 325 -13.91 12.02 -3.45
CA CYS A 325 -13.35 12.00 -2.10
C CYS A 325 -14.42 11.69 -1.04
N LYS A 326 -13.99 11.14 0.11
CA LYS A 326 -14.84 10.76 1.24
C LYS A 326 -14.15 11.11 2.56
N GLU A 327 -14.94 11.27 3.63
CA GLU A 327 -14.47 11.37 5.03
C GLU A 327 -13.42 12.46 5.30
N GLY A 328 -13.37 13.48 4.46
CA GLY A 328 -12.44 14.58 4.59
C GLY A 328 -11.01 14.26 4.14
N LEU A 329 -10.82 13.25 3.29
CA LEU A 329 -9.51 12.86 2.81
C LEU A 329 -9.12 13.66 1.55
N ASP A 330 -7.84 14.00 1.48
CA ASP A 330 -7.26 14.90 0.47
C ASP A 330 -6.21 14.18 -0.39
N ASN A 331 -6.40 14.19 -1.71
CA ASN A 331 -5.46 13.68 -2.70
C ASN A 331 -5.65 14.35 -4.07
N GLN A 332 -5.68 15.68 -4.10
CA GLN A 332 -5.94 16.49 -5.29
C GLN A 332 -4.98 16.22 -6.45
N MET A 333 -3.74 15.82 -6.16
CA MET A 333 -2.75 15.45 -7.17
C MET A 333 -3.16 14.22 -7.99
N ALA A 334 -4.05 13.36 -7.47
CA ALA A 334 -4.48 12.17 -8.17
C ALA A 334 -5.19 12.46 -9.50
N THR A 335 -5.94 13.56 -9.59
CA THR A 335 -6.60 13.95 -10.85
C THR A 335 -5.59 14.30 -11.94
N MET A 336 -4.44 14.87 -11.55
CA MET A 336 -3.36 15.16 -12.48
C MET A 336 -2.69 13.86 -12.94
N PHE A 337 -2.42 12.92 -12.03
CA PHE A 337 -1.84 11.63 -12.40
C PHE A 337 -2.76 10.77 -13.27
N GLU A 338 -4.07 10.78 -12.99
CA GLU A 338 -5.08 10.11 -13.81
C GLU A 338 -5.06 10.62 -15.27
N ALA A 339 -4.94 11.95 -15.46
CA ALA A 339 -4.85 12.52 -16.80
C ALA A 339 -3.51 12.27 -17.49
N LEU A 340 -2.41 12.25 -16.72
CA LEU A 340 -1.08 11.94 -17.25
C LEU A 340 -0.89 10.45 -17.55
N ALA A 341 -1.70 9.56 -16.99
CA ALA A 341 -1.63 8.12 -17.22
C ALA A 341 -1.77 7.73 -18.70
N GLN A 342 -2.41 8.58 -19.52
CA GLN A 342 -2.49 8.39 -20.98
C GLN A 342 -1.13 8.52 -21.69
N PHE A 343 -0.18 9.23 -21.08
CA PHE A 343 1.17 9.43 -21.61
C PHE A 343 2.20 8.58 -20.89
N THR A 344 2.10 8.50 -19.57
CA THR A 344 3.03 7.73 -18.74
C THR A 344 2.39 7.40 -17.40
N ASP A 345 2.45 6.14 -16.98
CA ASP A 345 2.04 5.74 -15.65
C ASP A 345 3.18 6.02 -14.66
N ILE A 346 2.99 7.05 -13.83
CA ILE A 346 3.96 7.43 -12.80
C ILE A 346 4.17 6.30 -11.78
N ASN A 347 3.16 5.48 -11.51
CA ASN A 347 3.27 4.38 -10.56
C ASN A 347 4.17 3.27 -11.08
N VAL A 348 4.20 3.03 -12.40
CA VAL A 348 5.17 2.11 -13.01
C VAL A 348 6.61 2.61 -12.80
N GLN A 349 6.85 3.91 -12.94
CA GLN A 349 8.18 4.50 -12.74
C GLN A 349 8.62 4.48 -11.27
N ILE A 350 7.70 4.79 -10.34
CA ILE A 350 7.95 4.71 -8.90
C ILE A 350 8.23 3.26 -8.49
N ALA A 351 7.38 2.31 -8.90
CA ALA A 351 7.54 0.89 -8.61
C ALA A 351 8.89 0.37 -9.12
N SER A 352 9.25 0.67 -10.37
CA SER A 352 10.57 0.33 -10.93
C SER A 352 11.74 0.92 -10.14
N SER A 353 11.58 2.14 -9.61
CA SER A 353 12.60 2.77 -8.78
C SER A 353 12.77 2.06 -7.43
N VAL A 354 11.66 1.63 -6.81
CA VAL A 354 11.68 0.83 -5.57
C VAL A 354 12.26 -0.57 -5.83
N ASP A 355 11.85 -1.23 -6.91
CA ASP A 355 12.26 -2.59 -7.30
C ASP A 355 13.75 -2.70 -7.65
N SER A 356 14.27 -1.68 -8.30
CA SER A 356 15.70 -1.53 -8.61
C SER A 356 16.53 -1.13 -7.40
N GLY A 357 15.90 -0.59 -6.34
CA GLY A 357 16.57 -0.03 -5.17
C GLY A 357 17.16 1.36 -5.40
N SER A 358 16.81 2.04 -6.51
CA SER A 358 17.23 3.42 -6.76
C SER A 358 16.43 4.44 -5.95
N LEU A 359 15.21 4.06 -5.55
CA LEU A 359 14.45 4.71 -4.49
C LEU A 359 14.37 3.74 -3.29
N LEU A 360 15.17 4.01 -2.27
CA LEU A 360 15.21 3.20 -1.05
C LEU A 360 14.99 4.11 0.15
N MET A 361 13.84 3.91 0.79
CA MET A 361 13.44 4.62 2.00
C MET A 361 13.35 3.64 3.18
N LEU A 362 13.85 4.08 4.32
CA LEU A 362 13.86 3.33 5.58
C LEU A 362 13.12 4.13 6.65
N TYR A 363 12.20 3.49 7.35
CA TYR A 363 11.56 4.02 8.56
C TYR A 363 12.16 3.33 9.78
N GLU A 364 12.82 4.10 10.62
CA GLU A 364 13.34 3.63 11.91
C GLU A 364 12.37 4.04 13.02
N LEU A 365 11.84 3.06 13.76
CA LEU A 365 10.88 3.26 14.85
C LEU A 365 11.64 3.25 16.19
N VAL A 366 12.14 4.41 16.60
CA VAL A 366 12.94 4.56 17.82
C VAL A 366 12.05 4.44 19.04
N ALA A 367 12.36 3.51 19.95
CA ALA A 367 11.54 3.22 21.13
C ALA A 367 10.08 2.82 20.79
N TYR A 368 9.92 2.06 19.71
CA TYR A 368 8.64 1.48 19.30
C TYR A 368 7.89 0.84 20.47
N ASN A 369 6.59 1.14 20.57
CA ASN A 369 5.68 0.57 21.54
C ASN A 369 4.27 0.47 20.94
N GLU A 370 3.48 -0.49 21.43
CA GLU A 370 2.11 -0.76 20.96
C GLU A 370 1.03 -0.21 21.89
N GLN A 371 1.44 0.30 23.05
CA GLN A 371 0.57 0.77 24.13
C GLN A 371 0.07 2.21 23.93
N GLY A 372 0.28 2.80 22.75
CA GLY A 372 -0.16 4.15 22.42
C GLY A 372 0.72 5.28 22.97
N MET A 373 1.88 4.96 23.56
CA MET A 373 2.85 5.99 23.94
C MET A 373 3.51 6.55 22.69
N THR A 374 3.82 7.85 22.71
CA THR A 374 4.48 8.49 21.59
C THR A 374 5.95 8.08 21.50
N PHE A 375 6.45 7.90 20.28
CA PHE A 375 7.83 7.56 19.99
C PHE A 375 8.29 8.25 18.69
N ASP A 376 9.58 8.18 18.38
CA ASP A 376 10.15 8.86 17.21
C ASP A 376 10.20 7.93 16.00
N THR A 377 9.77 8.40 14.83
CA THR A 377 10.03 7.73 13.55
C THR A 377 11.00 8.55 12.73
N ASN A 378 12.18 8.01 12.44
CA ASN A 378 13.13 8.66 11.53
C ASN A 378 12.98 8.10 10.12
N VAL A 379 13.08 8.97 9.11
CA VAL A 379 13.04 8.56 7.70
C VAL A 379 14.41 8.80 7.08
N TYR A 380 14.97 7.74 6.50
CA TYR A 380 16.27 7.78 5.83
C TYR A 380 16.15 7.36 4.38
N PHE A 381 17.02 7.92 3.55
CA PHE A 381 17.35 7.38 2.24
C PHE A 381 18.66 6.61 2.34
N GLY A 382 18.86 5.60 1.50
CA GLY A 382 20.07 4.79 1.59
C GLY A 382 20.27 3.83 0.42
N ASP A 383 21.20 2.91 0.61
CA ASP A 383 21.54 1.86 -0.33
C ASP A 383 21.55 0.50 0.38
N PRO A 384 21.30 -0.61 -0.34
CA PRO A 384 21.57 -1.94 0.18
C PRO A 384 23.06 -2.09 0.52
N ALA A 385 23.38 -2.68 1.67
CA ALA A 385 24.77 -2.92 2.07
C ALA A 385 25.46 -4.00 1.21
N VAL A 386 24.66 -4.83 0.52
CA VAL A 386 25.10 -5.88 -0.40
C VAL A 386 24.25 -5.87 -1.67
N PRO A 387 24.76 -6.37 -2.82
CA PRO A 387 23.98 -6.45 -4.06
C PRO A 387 22.71 -7.29 -3.92
N LYS A 388 21.70 -7.03 -4.77
CA LYS A 388 20.40 -7.76 -4.79
C LYS A 388 20.56 -9.28 -4.89
N ALA A 389 21.57 -9.75 -5.62
CA ALA A 389 21.88 -11.18 -5.77
C ALA A 389 22.27 -11.86 -4.44
N SER A 390 22.81 -11.11 -3.48
CA SER A 390 23.15 -11.60 -2.14
C SER A 390 21.99 -11.49 -1.15
N CYS A 391 21.12 -10.49 -1.32
CA CYS A 391 19.94 -10.30 -0.48
C CYS A 391 18.83 -9.64 -1.29
N ASN A 392 17.70 -10.35 -1.46
CA ASN A 392 16.56 -9.79 -2.17
C ASN A 392 15.82 -8.80 -1.28
N PHE A 393 16.18 -7.52 -1.40
CA PHE A 393 15.60 -6.42 -0.61
C PHE A 393 14.11 -6.13 -0.90
N GLN A 394 13.43 -6.95 -1.72
CA GLN A 394 11.97 -6.90 -1.88
C GLN A 394 11.22 -7.92 -1.02
N SER A 395 11.89 -8.98 -0.56
CA SER A 395 11.23 -10.08 0.13
C SER A 395 12.00 -10.61 1.35
N SER A 396 13.21 -10.10 1.60
CA SER A 396 14.10 -10.55 2.65
C SER A 396 14.58 -9.39 3.52
N VAL A 397 14.85 -9.67 4.81
CA VAL A 397 15.47 -8.70 5.71
C VAL A 397 16.94 -8.54 5.35
N CYS A 398 17.30 -7.38 4.81
CA CYS A 398 18.65 -7.05 4.41
C CYS A 398 19.30 -6.01 5.33
N ASN A 399 20.63 -5.89 5.19
CA ASN A 399 21.40 -4.81 5.78
C ASN A 399 21.42 -3.61 4.81
N TYR A 400 21.32 -2.41 5.35
CA TYR A 400 21.30 -1.16 4.61
C TYR A 400 22.34 -0.18 5.16
N LEU A 401 22.75 0.75 4.29
CA LEU A 401 23.60 1.89 4.61
C LEU A 401 22.78 3.16 4.38
N VAL A 402 22.72 4.04 5.37
CA VAL A 402 22.01 5.32 5.27
C VAL A 402 22.86 6.32 4.50
N ALA A 403 22.26 7.09 3.60
CA ALA A 403 22.92 8.16 2.88
C ALA A 403 23.28 9.32 3.85
N PRO A 404 24.52 9.85 3.83
CA PRO A 404 24.94 10.97 4.70
C PRO A 404 24.04 12.20 4.65
N GLU A 405 23.43 12.46 3.50
CA GLU A 405 22.46 13.52 3.22
C GLU A 405 21.13 13.35 3.97
N SER A 406 20.86 12.19 4.56
CA SER A 406 19.71 11.99 5.44
C SER A 406 19.88 12.65 6.82
N PHE A 407 21.01 13.30 7.08
CA PHE A 407 21.31 13.94 8.37
C PHE A 407 21.63 15.43 8.23
N ASP A 408 21.13 16.22 9.18
CA ASP A 408 21.66 17.53 9.47
C ASP A 408 23.04 17.35 10.12
N LYS A 409 24.09 17.69 9.37
CA LYS A 409 25.50 17.53 9.79
C LYS A 409 25.90 18.47 10.94
N VAL A 410 25.07 19.46 11.26
CA VAL A 410 25.29 20.37 12.39
C VAL A 410 24.53 19.86 13.61
N ALA A 411 23.24 19.56 13.45
CA ALA A 411 22.39 19.12 14.56
C ALA A 411 22.56 17.64 14.93
N CYS A 412 23.16 16.83 14.05
CA CYS A 412 23.26 15.37 14.19
C CYS A 412 21.91 14.67 14.30
N LYS A 413 20.91 15.24 13.62
CA LYS A 413 19.55 14.71 13.59
C LYS A 413 19.20 14.25 12.17
N PRO A 414 18.32 13.26 12.03
CA PRO A 414 17.72 12.96 10.74
C PRO A 414 17.07 14.21 10.16
N MET A 415 17.23 14.43 8.85
CA MET A 415 16.59 15.53 8.13
C MET A 415 15.06 15.39 8.16
N VAL A 416 14.58 14.15 8.24
CA VAL A 416 13.16 13.81 8.28
C VAL A 416 12.90 12.93 9.50
N PHE A 417 12.04 13.40 10.40
CA PHE A 417 11.61 12.65 11.57
C PHE A 417 10.20 13.05 12.01
N PHE A 418 9.54 12.14 12.71
CA PHE A 418 8.23 12.33 13.35
C PHE A 418 8.33 12.04 14.85
N ASP A 419 8.38 13.11 15.65
CA ASP A 419 8.47 13.06 17.12
C ASP A 419 7.11 12.81 17.82
N ASN A 420 6.07 12.47 17.06
CA ASN A 420 4.70 12.27 17.54
C ASN A 420 4.11 10.92 17.09
N THR A 421 4.96 9.96 16.73
CA THR A 421 4.49 8.66 16.26
C THR A 421 3.81 7.92 17.39
N LYS A 422 2.68 7.27 17.14
CA LYS A 422 2.02 6.39 18.12
C LYS A 422 1.32 5.24 17.41
N VAL A 423 1.19 4.10 18.10
CA VAL A 423 0.40 2.95 17.64
C VAL A 423 -0.79 2.76 18.58
N LYS A 424 -2.01 2.78 18.04
CA LYS A 424 -3.23 2.50 18.82
C LYS A 424 -4.17 1.62 18.01
N GLY A 425 -4.57 0.48 18.58
CA GLY A 425 -5.46 -0.47 17.90
C GLY A 425 -4.87 -1.00 16.59
N GLY A 426 -3.56 -1.28 16.57
CA GLY A 426 -2.86 -1.73 15.37
C GLY A 426 -2.65 -0.66 14.29
N VAL A 427 -3.00 0.61 14.56
CA VAL A 427 -2.81 1.72 13.61
C VAL A 427 -1.71 2.64 14.10
N LEU A 428 -0.65 2.77 13.31
CA LEU A 428 0.41 3.74 13.46
C LEU A 428 -0.04 5.08 12.86
N THR A 429 0.12 6.17 13.61
CA THR A 429 -0.07 7.54 13.12
C THR A 429 1.15 8.39 13.45
N ALA A 430 1.60 9.21 12.51
CA ALA A 430 2.72 10.14 12.68
C ALA A 430 2.53 11.41 11.82
N GLY A 431 3.20 12.50 12.16
CA GLY A 431 3.24 13.70 11.32
C GLY A 431 2.11 14.72 11.56
N GLY A 432 1.84 15.57 10.56
CA GLY A 432 0.89 16.70 10.59
C GLY A 432 1.48 18.06 10.19
N LYS A 433 0.81 19.16 10.57
CA LYS A 433 1.02 20.56 10.09
C LYS A 433 2.42 21.20 10.26
N LYS A 434 3.40 20.51 10.83
CA LYS A 434 4.78 21.01 11.02
C LYS A 434 5.85 20.18 10.33
N TYR A 435 5.49 19.01 9.82
CA TYR A 435 6.46 18.06 9.31
C TYR A 435 6.61 18.21 7.81
N LYS A 436 7.85 17.98 7.35
CA LYS A 436 8.22 18.06 5.96
C LYS A 436 9.02 16.83 5.56
N ILE A 437 8.83 16.36 4.34
CA ILE A 437 9.63 15.29 3.74
C ILE A 437 10.04 15.69 2.34
N ASP A 438 11.33 15.64 2.04
CA ASP A 438 11.84 15.74 0.69
C ASP A 438 11.98 14.34 0.08
N ILE A 439 11.10 13.98 -0.85
CA ILE A 439 11.20 12.71 -1.58
C ILE A 439 11.99 12.96 -2.87
N VAL A 440 13.12 12.29 -2.99
CA VAL A 440 13.98 12.39 -4.18
C VAL A 440 13.61 11.30 -5.17
N LEU A 441 12.91 11.66 -6.25
CA LEU A 441 12.52 10.75 -7.31
C LEU A 441 13.59 10.73 -8.43
N PRO A 442 14.19 9.56 -8.73
CA PRO A 442 15.22 9.44 -9.76
C PRO A 442 14.62 9.37 -11.18
N ILE A 443 13.74 10.31 -11.53
CA ILE A 443 13.04 10.33 -12.83
C ILE A 443 14.03 10.55 -13.99
N VAL A 444 15.00 11.45 -13.79
CA VAL A 444 16.07 11.70 -14.76
C VAL A 444 17.43 11.39 -14.10
N PRO A 445 18.28 10.54 -14.70
CA PRO A 445 19.53 10.10 -14.07
C PRO A 445 20.50 11.24 -13.69
N SER A 446 20.45 12.36 -14.43
CA SER A 446 21.34 13.51 -14.26
C SER A 446 20.79 14.61 -13.36
N SER A 447 19.48 14.65 -13.11
CA SER A 447 18.84 15.67 -12.28
C SER A 447 17.74 15.01 -11.44
N PRO A 448 18.01 14.71 -10.16
CA PRO A 448 16.99 14.15 -9.29
C PRO A 448 15.84 15.14 -9.11
N PHE A 449 14.61 14.63 -9.16
CA PHE A 449 13.42 15.45 -8.96
C PHE A 449 13.00 15.38 -7.49
N THR A 450 13.16 16.48 -6.76
CA THR A 450 12.82 16.54 -5.33
C THR A 450 11.40 17.06 -5.13
N LEU A 451 10.57 16.26 -4.46
CA LEU A 451 9.23 16.64 -4.01
C LEU A 451 9.25 16.96 -2.52
N GLU A 452 9.07 18.24 -2.16
CA GLU A 452 8.84 18.65 -0.76
C GLU A 452 7.36 18.42 -0.42
N LEU A 453 7.10 17.50 0.51
CA LEU A 453 5.79 17.28 1.11
C LEU A 453 5.69 18.11 2.38
N LEU A 454 4.88 19.16 2.33
CA LEU A 454 4.46 19.96 3.48
C LEU A 454 3.37 19.21 4.26
N ASN A 455 3.22 19.53 5.54
CA ASN A 455 2.22 18.91 6.42
C ASN A 455 2.26 17.37 6.39
N ALA A 456 3.46 16.80 6.23
CA ALA A 456 3.63 15.37 5.99
C ALA A 456 3.01 14.55 7.12
N ARG A 457 2.18 13.58 6.77
CA ARG A 457 1.41 12.75 7.69
C ARG A 457 1.49 11.30 7.24
N MET A 458 1.63 10.38 8.18
CA MET A 458 1.66 8.95 7.91
C MET A 458 0.59 8.26 8.74
N VAL A 459 -0.19 7.40 8.10
CA VAL A 459 -1.12 6.47 8.76
C VAL A 459 -0.89 5.09 8.17
N ALA A 460 -0.61 4.10 9.00
CA ALA A 460 -0.35 2.74 8.55
C ALA A 460 -0.94 1.71 9.51
N THR A 461 -1.41 0.60 8.95
CA THR A 461 -1.70 -0.60 9.72
C THR A 461 -0.38 -1.29 10.05
N VAL A 462 -0.25 -1.66 11.31
CA VAL A 462 0.85 -2.44 11.85
C VAL A 462 0.50 -3.91 11.72
N GLY A 463 1.32 -4.67 10.99
CA GLY A 463 1.14 -6.09 10.78
C GLY A 463 2.33 -6.91 11.29
N ALA A 464 2.14 -8.23 11.29
CA ALA A 464 3.19 -9.21 11.51
C ALA A 464 3.54 -9.87 10.17
N GLY A 465 4.78 -9.67 9.72
CA GLY A 465 5.41 -10.40 8.64
C GLY A 465 6.01 -11.73 9.08
N VAL A 466 6.78 -12.35 8.19
CA VAL A 466 7.39 -13.67 8.42
C VAL A 466 8.29 -13.65 9.65
N GLY A 467 8.08 -14.61 10.56
CA GLY A 467 8.84 -14.72 11.80
C GLY A 467 8.51 -13.65 12.84
N GLY A 468 7.29 -13.08 12.81
CA GLY A 468 6.84 -12.08 13.79
C GLY A 468 7.48 -10.71 13.60
N GLN A 469 8.06 -10.46 12.43
CA GLN A 469 8.67 -9.17 12.11
C GLN A 469 7.59 -8.12 11.89
N LEU A 470 7.81 -6.91 12.39
CA LEU A 470 6.91 -5.80 12.14
C LEU A 470 6.83 -5.49 10.64
N THR A 471 5.62 -5.25 10.13
CA THR A 471 5.38 -4.69 8.79
C THR A 471 4.42 -3.50 8.89
N LEU A 472 4.55 -2.55 7.97
CA LEU A 472 3.66 -1.40 7.86
C LEU A 472 3.04 -1.39 6.47
N THR A 473 1.72 -1.17 6.40
CA THR A 473 1.01 -0.90 5.14
C THR A 473 0.09 0.29 5.34
N GLY A 474 0.25 1.32 4.53
CA GLY A 474 -0.42 2.58 4.80
C GLY A 474 -0.28 3.64 3.72
N VAL A 475 -0.57 4.88 4.12
CA VAL A 475 -0.47 6.07 3.29
C VAL A 475 0.47 7.07 3.97
N LEU A 476 1.42 7.59 3.20
CA LEU A 476 2.19 8.79 3.50
C LEU A 476 1.59 9.92 2.66
N GLY A 477 0.95 10.88 3.32
CA GLY A 477 0.36 12.03 2.67
C GLY A 477 1.08 13.34 3.00
N GLY A 478 0.83 14.36 2.18
CA GLY A 478 1.31 15.71 2.39
C GLY A 478 0.74 16.67 1.36
N ALA A 479 1.23 17.91 1.35
CA ALA A 479 0.86 18.93 0.40
C ALA A 479 2.09 19.39 -0.39
N ILE A 480 1.95 19.56 -1.70
CA ILE A 480 3.01 20.07 -2.58
C ILE A 480 2.63 21.48 -3.01
N SER A 481 3.46 22.47 -2.70
CA SER A 481 3.25 23.84 -3.19
C SER A 481 3.32 23.86 -4.72
N LYS A 482 2.30 24.42 -5.37
CA LYS A 482 2.26 24.56 -6.84
C LYS A 482 3.47 25.34 -7.34
N LYS A 483 3.86 26.39 -6.61
CA LYS A 483 5.04 27.21 -6.91
C LYS A 483 6.33 26.39 -6.83
N ALA A 484 6.50 25.60 -5.77
CA ALA A 484 7.68 24.75 -5.62
C ALA A 484 7.74 23.69 -6.73
N LEU A 485 6.61 23.07 -7.08
CA LEU A 485 6.52 22.09 -8.15
C LEU A 485 6.92 22.68 -9.51
N LEU A 486 6.39 23.85 -9.87
CA LEU A 486 6.76 24.54 -11.11
C LEU A 486 8.25 24.90 -11.15
N ALA A 487 8.81 25.35 -10.02
CA ALA A 487 10.23 25.64 -9.90
C ALA A 487 11.10 24.38 -10.06
N GLN A 488 10.65 23.23 -9.55
CA GLN A 488 11.35 21.95 -9.75
C GLN A 488 11.34 21.52 -11.22
N VAL A 489 10.19 21.67 -11.91
CA VAL A 489 10.11 21.43 -13.36
C VAL A 489 11.11 22.29 -14.12
N ASP A 490 11.31 23.55 -13.71
CA ASP A 490 12.30 24.42 -14.35
C ASP A 490 13.75 23.91 -14.28
N THR A 491 14.10 23.19 -13.22
CA THR A 491 15.44 22.61 -13.04
C THR A 491 15.67 21.35 -13.89
N LEU A 492 14.61 20.74 -14.43
CA LEU A 492 14.74 19.54 -15.25
C LEU A 492 15.43 19.86 -16.59
N PRO A 493 16.31 18.97 -17.08
CA PRO A 493 16.83 19.07 -18.43
C PRO A 493 15.71 18.79 -19.45
N ASN A 494 15.75 19.45 -20.62
CA ASN A 494 14.80 19.15 -21.70
C ASN A 494 15.01 17.74 -22.28
N ALA A 495 16.24 17.22 -22.21
CA ALA A 495 16.58 15.90 -22.70
C ALA A 495 16.06 14.81 -21.74
N GLY A 496 15.34 13.83 -22.27
CA GLY A 496 14.85 12.67 -21.51
C GLY A 496 13.46 12.84 -20.89
N LEU A 497 12.81 13.99 -21.05
CA LEU A 497 11.41 14.16 -20.67
C LEU A 497 10.49 13.64 -21.79
N PRO A 498 9.37 12.97 -21.46
CA PRO A 498 8.42 12.47 -22.46
C PRO A 498 7.67 13.61 -23.18
N VAL A 499 7.59 14.79 -22.54
CA VAL A 499 6.97 16.01 -23.06
C VAL A 499 7.82 17.22 -22.68
N SER A 500 7.61 18.35 -23.35
CA SER A 500 8.35 19.58 -23.05
C SER A 500 8.05 20.11 -21.64
N LYS A 501 8.99 20.85 -21.04
CA LYS A 501 8.77 21.51 -19.74
C LYS A 501 7.55 22.43 -19.75
N ASP A 502 7.35 23.18 -20.84
CA ASP A 502 6.22 24.09 -20.97
C ASP A 502 4.89 23.32 -21.00
N THR A 503 4.87 22.15 -21.64
CA THR A 503 3.72 21.24 -21.62
C THR A 503 3.44 20.74 -20.19
N ILE A 504 4.46 20.33 -19.43
CA ILE A 504 4.30 19.89 -18.03
C ILE A 504 3.76 21.04 -17.18
N LYS A 505 4.31 22.25 -17.32
CA LYS A 505 3.84 23.44 -16.61
C LYS A 505 2.40 23.77 -16.94
N MET A 506 2.03 23.71 -18.23
CA MET A 506 0.65 23.91 -18.67
C MET A 506 -0.30 22.89 -18.01
N PHE A 507 0.10 21.61 -17.90
CA PHE A 507 -0.69 20.61 -17.18
C PHE A 507 -0.80 20.92 -15.70
N ILE A 508 0.30 21.28 -15.02
CA ILE A 508 0.26 21.70 -13.62
C ILE A 508 -0.66 22.91 -13.45
N ASP A 509 -0.58 23.90 -14.34
CA ASP A 509 -1.40 25.10 -14.23
C ASP A 509 -2.89 24.82 -14.44
N ALA A 510 -3.22 23.99 -15.42
CA ALA A 510 -4.60 23.67 -15.79
C ALA A 510 -5.26 22.67 -14.84
N MET A 511 -4.51 21.67 -14.36
CA MET A 511 -5.08 20.52 -13.64
C MET A 511 -4.87 20.57 -12.14
N LEU A 512 -3.80 21.23 -11.68
CA LEU A 512 -3.52 21.32 -10.26
C LEU A 512 -4.28 22.50 -9.67
N SER A 513 -5.42 22.19 -9.05
CA SER A 513 -6.17 23.12 -8.21
C SER A 513 -5.65 23.02 -6.78
N PRO A 514 -5.00 24.06 -6.24
CA PRO A 514 -4.57 24.01 -4.84
C PRO A 514 -5.77 23.84 -3.90
N ASP A 515 -5.68 22.88 -2.98
CA ASP A 515 -6.69 22.60 -1.96
C ASP A 515 -6.21 22.93 -0.54
N ILE A 516 -4.91 23.14 -0.34
CA ILE A 516 -4.27 23.44 0.94
C ILE A 516 -3.69 24.86 0.94
N ASP A 517 -3.95 25.61 2.01
CA ASP A 517 -3.23 26.84 2.37
C ASP A 517 -2.03 26.47 3.24
N SER A 518 -0.84 26.46 2.64
CA SER A 518 0.37 25.94 3.29
C SER A 518 1.17 26.98 4.06
N ASP A 519 0.93 28.28 3.82
CA ASP A 519 1.61 29.39 4.51
C ASP A 519 0.69 30.18 5.46
N GLY A 520 -0.61 29.88 5.46
CA GLY A 520 -1.59 30.45 6.37
C GLY A 520 -2.06 31.85 5.96
N ASP A 521 -1.87 32.26 4.69
CA ASP A 521 -2.30 33.57 4.18
C ASP A 521 -3.80 33.62 3.82
N GLY A 522 -4.51 32.50 3.94
CA GLY A 522 -5.92 32.33 3.61
C GLY A 522 -6.17 31.95 2.15
N LYS A 523 -5.14 31.77 1.33
CA LYS A 523 -5.23 31.31 -0.07
C LYS A 523 -4.60 29.93 -0.20
N LYS A 524 -5.30 29.06 -0.90
CA LYS A 524 -4.78 27.73 -1.22
C LYS A 524 -3.66 27.86 -2.26
N ASP A 525 -2.49 27.33 -1.94
CA ASP A 525 -1.27 27.42 -2.76
C ASP A 525 -0.58 26.06 -2.97
N ALA A 526 -0.99 25.05 -2.20
CA ALA A 526 -0.50 23.69 -2.28
C ALA A 526 -1.61 22.68 -2.61
N ALA A 527 -1.22 21.56 -3.19
CA ALA A 527 -2.11 20.46 -3.53
C ALA A 527 -1.77 19.21 -2.72
N SER A 528 -2.78 18.57 -2.14
CA SER A 528 -2.64 17.32 -1.40
C SER A 528 -2.25 16.14 -2.28
N ILE A 529 -1.48 15.22 -1.71
CA ILE A 529 -1.06 13.96 -2.33
C ILE A 529 -1.00 12.85 -1.28
N GLY A 530 -1.46 11.66 -1.63
CA GLY A 530 -1.25 10.42 -0.89
C GLY A 530 -0.31 9.47 -1.62
N PHE A 531 0.66 8.91 -0.89
CA PHE A 531 1.49 7.80 -1.35
C PHE A 531 1.17 6.54 -0.55
N LYS A 532 0.61 5.54 -1.20
CA LYS A 532 0.47 4.20 -0.66
C LYS A 532 1.82 3.55 -0.55
N PHE A 533 2.07 2.88 0.57
CA PHE A 533 3.29 2.12 0.76
C PHE A 533 3.05 0.83 1.53
N SER A 534 4.00 -0.09 1.36
CA SER A 534 4.17 -1.25 2.24
C SER A 534 5.64 -1.44 2.59
N THR A 535 5.91 -2.07 3.73
CA THR A 535 7.26 -2.30 4.22
C THR A 535 7.53 -3.75 4.60
N ILE A 536 8.82 -4.10 4.63
CA ILE A 536 9.36 -5.28 5.30
C ILE A 536 10.40 -4.85 6.33
N ALA A 537 10.72 -5.70 7.29
CA ALA A 537 11.79 -5.40 8.23
C ALA A 537 13.16 -5.27 7.53
N GLY A 538 14.01 -4.40 8.06
CA GLY A 538 15.37 -4.16 7.62
C GLY A 538 16.34 -3.98 8.78
N LYS A 539 17.63 -3.85 8.47
CA LYS A 539 18.67 -3.51 9.45
C LYS A 539 19.56 -2.41 8.92
N ILE A 540 19.74 -1.32 9.67
CA ILE A 540 20.73 -0.31 9.32
C ILE A 540 22.06 -0.71 9.95
N THR A 541 23.10 -0.84 9.13
CA THR A 541 24.44 -1.27 9.57
C THR A 541 25.47 -0.15 9.57
N GLY A 542 25.11 1.03 9.09
CA GLY A 542 25.97 2.20 9.08
C GLY A 542 25.52 3.25 8.09
N ILE A 543 26.45 4.15 7.79
CA ILE A 543 26.26 5.25 6.83
C ILE A 543 27.13 4.99 5.60
N ALA A 544 26.58 5.26 4.41
CA ALA A 544 27.31 5.18 3.14
C ALA A 544 28.49 6.16 3.11
N LYS A 545 29.55 5.79 2.38
CA LYS A 545 30.82 6.56 2.33
C LYS A 545 30.86 7.59 1.21
#